data_AF-A0A1G3H6S0-F1
#
_entry.id   AF-A0A1G3H6S0-F1
#
_cell.length_a   1.000
_cell.length_b   1.000
_cell.length_c   1.000
_cell.angle_alpha   90.00
_cell.angle_beta   90.00
_cell.angle_gamma   90.00
#
_symmetry.space_group_name_H-M   'P 1'
#
loop_
_entity.id
_entity.type
_entity.pdbx_description
1 polymer ?
#
loop_
_entity_poly.entity_id
_entity_poly.type
_entity_poly.pdbx_seq_one_letter_code
_entity_poly.pdbx_strand_id
1 'polypeptide(L)'
;MGFDILSFDANGRERFIEVKTTAFGKETPFFISRGEVKFARQNVAQFHLYRLFDFRRAPRLFDLPGPVDQHCSLEAVTYVCQFS
;
A
#
# COMPACT_ATOMS: atom_id res chain seq x y z
N MET A 1 -2.71 2.33 12.11
CA MET A 1 -1.48 1.55 11.90
C MET A 1 -1.74 0.73 10.65
N GLY A 2 -0.87 0.64 9.64
CA GLY A 2 0.54 0.97 9.59
C GLY A 2 1.05 0.52 8.23
N PHE A 3 1.72 -0.62 8.21
CA PHE A 3 2.31 -1.32 7.07
C PHE A 3 2.42 -2.82 7.42
N ASP A 4 2.57 -3.70 6.43
CA ASP A 4 2.67 -5.15 6.64
C ASP A 4 4.09 -5.61 7.00
N ILE A 5 5.11 -5.02 6.36
CA ILE A 5 6.50 -5.48 6.44
C ILE A 5 7.44 -4.29 6.69
N LEU A 6 8.26 -4.38 7.74
CA LEU A 6 9.43 -3.54 7.90
C LEU A 6 10.59 -4.18 7.14
N SER A 7 11.15 -3.46 6.19
CA SER A 7 12.34 -3.85 5.43
C SER A 7 13.37 -2.73 5.48
N PHE A 8 14.54 -2.95 4.88
CA PHE A 8 15.62 -1.99 4.84
C PHE A 8 16.22 -1.98 3.44
N ASP A 9 16.58 -0.80 2.94
CA ASP A 9 17.39 -0.70 1.73
C ASP A 9 18.85 -1.09 2.00
N ALA A 10 19.67 -1.14 0.95
CA ALA A 10 21.07 -1.55 1.06
C ALA A 10 21.92 -0.63 1.98
N ASN A 11 21.45 0.58 2.28
CA ASN A 11 22.10 1.52 3.19
C ASN A 11 21.54 1.43 4.62
N GLY A 12 20.64 0.48 4.88
CA GLY A 12 20.00 0.30 6.18
C GLY A 12 18.86 1.28 6.46
N ARG A 13 18.39 2.03 5.46
CA ARG A 13 17.22 2.91 5.66
C ARG A 13 15.94 2.09 5.62
N GLU A 14 15.08 2.32 6.61
CA GLU A 14 13.80 1.63 6.71
C GLU A 14 12.93 1.81 5.47
N ARG A 15 12.23 0.74 5.13
CA ARG A 15 11.15 0.67 4.16
C ARG A 15 9.92 0.10 4.85
N PHE A 16 8.85 0.87 4.88
CA PHE A 16 7.54 0.43 5.35
C PHE A 16 6.74 -0.06 4.16
N ILE A 17 6.57 -1.38 4.06
CA ILE A 17 5.95 -2.00 2.89
C ILE A 17 4.52 -2.42 3.24
N GLU A 18 3.57 -1.93 2.45
CA GLU A 18 2.19 -2.39 2.42
C GLU A 18 2.00 -3.31 1.21
N VAL A 19 1.44 -4.50 1.39
CA VAL A 19 1.28 -5.49 0.32
C VAL A 19 -0.20 -5.64 -0.03
N LYS A 20 -0.53 -5.45 -1.32
CA LYS A 20 -1.89 -5.69 -1.82
C LYS A 20 -1.84 -6.70 -2.96
N THR A 21 -2.48 -7.84 -2.76
CA THR A 21 -2.45 -8.97 -3.70
C THR A 21 -3.72 -9.04 -4.56
N THR A 22 -3.62 -9.61 -5.76
CA THR A 22 -4.78 -9.93 -6.61
C THR A 22 -4.49 -11.14 -7.49
N ALA A 23 -5.48 -12.02 -7.66
CA ALA A 23 -5.37 -13.13 -8.62
C ALA A 23 -5.61 -12.67 -10.08
N PHE A 24 -6.01 -11.42 -10.27
CA PHE A 24 -6.32 -10.80 -11.54
C PHE A 24 -5.15 -9.93 -12.04
N GLY A 25 -5.40 -9.06 -13.01
CA GLY A 25 -4.40 -8.16 -13.58
C GLY A 25 -3.90 -7.09 -12.61
N LYS A 26 -2.79 -6.42 -12.98
CA LYS A 26 -2.09 -5.42 -12.17
C LYS A 26 -2.98 -4.25 -11.69
N GLU A 27 -3.98 -3.87 -12.50
CA GLU A 27 -4.85 -2.69 -12.29
C GLU A 27 -6.11 -2.99 -11.47
N THR A 28 -6.28 -4.23 -10.98
CA THR A 28 -7.44 -4.57 -10.17
C THR A 28 -7.51 -3.69 -8.91
N PRO A 29 -8.63 -2.98 -8.68
CA PRO A 29 -8.82 -2.16 -7.49
C PRO A 29 -8.60 -2.96 -6.21
N PHE A 30 -8.16 -2.27 -5.15
CA PHE A 30 -7.89 -2.89 -3.86
C PHE A 30 -8.32 -1.95 -2.74
N PHE A 31 -8.63 -2.53 -1.58
CA PHE A 31 -8.95 -1.75 -0.40
C PHE A 31 -7.66 -1.35 0.33
N ILE A 32 -7.65 -0.12 0.82
CA ILE A 32 -6.62 0.42 1.70
C ILE A 32 -7.31 1.14 2.85
N SER A 33 -6.83 0.92 4.07
CA SER A 33 -7.47 1.49 5.25
C SER A 33 -7.12 2.97 5.42
N ARG A 34 -7.96 3.72 6.13
CA ARG A 34 -7.64 5.11 6.54
C ARG A 34 -6.33 5.18 7.33
N GLY A 35 -6.03 4.14 8.11
CA GLY A 35 -4.81 4.02 8.89
C GLY A 35 -3.55 3.89 8.03
N GLU A 36 -3.60 3.02 7.02
CA GLU A 36 -2.54 2.85 6.01
C GLU A 36 -2.30 4.15 5.23
N VAL A 37 -3.36 4.79 4.73
CA VAL A 37 -3.24 6.06 3.98
C VAL A 37 -2.60 7.15 4.85
N LYS A 38 -3.01 7.28 6.11
CA LYS A 38 -2.42 8.24 7.05
C LYS A 38 -0.95 7.94 7.31
N PHE A 39 -0.61 6.66 7.53
CA PHE A 39 0.76 6.25 7.79
C PHE A 39 1.68 6.50 6.59
N ALA A 40 1.21 6.19 5.38
CA ALA A 40 1.94 6.42 4.13
C ALA A 40 2.25 7.91 3.92
N ARG A 41 1.28 8.78 4.18
CA ARG A 41 1.46 10.25 4.10
C ARG A 41 2.44 10.81 5.14
N GLN A 42 2.57 10.14 6.30
CA GLN A 42 3.52 10.54 7.34
C GLN A 42 4.95 10.06 7.06
N ASN A 43 5.11 9.00 6.24
CA ASN A 43 6.39 8.35 5.97
C ASN A 43 6.73 8.30 4.48
N VAL A 44 6.49 9.40 3.76
CA VAL A 44 6.54 9.48 2.28
C VAL A 44 7.82 8.89 1.68
N ALA A 45 8.98 9.17 2.28
CA ALA A 45 10.28 8.73 1.74
C ALA A 45 10.59 7.24 1.98
N GLN A 46 9.86 6.58 2.87
CA GLN A 46 10.12 5.22 3.35
C GLN A 46 8.95 4.27 3.06
N PHE A 47 7.77 4.78 2.73
CA PHE A 47 6.61 3.96 2.43
C PHE A 47 6.66 3.41 1.00
N HIS A 48 6.30 2.14 0.85
CA HIS A 48 6.19 1.47 -0.44
C HIS A 48 4.90 0.66 -0.50
N LEU A 49 4.13 0.82 -1.57
CA LEU A 49 3.03 -0.08 -1.90
C LEU A 49 3.53 -1.18 -2.85
N TYR A 50 3.42 -2.42 -2.43
CA TYR A 50 3.80 -3.60 -3.20
C TYR A 50 2.56 -4.27 -3.79
N ARG A 51 2.50 -4.35 -5.11
CA ARG A 51 1.38 -4.92 -5.85
C ARG A 51 1.76 -6.28 -6.42
N LEU A 52 1.31 -7.33 -5.73
CA LEU A 52 1.52 -8.72 -6.14
C LEU A 52 0.31 -9.21 -6.95
N PHE A 53 0.51 -9.53 -8.22
CA PHE A 53 -0.55 -9.92 -9.14
C PHE A 53 -0.16 -11.17 -9.93
N ASP A 54 -1.15 -11.79 -10.62
CA ASP A 54 -0.97 -13.02 -11.41
C ASP A 54 -0.34 -14.19 -10.62
N PHE A 55 -0.45 -14.16 -9.28
CA PHE A 55 0.27 -15.08 -8.39
C PHE A 55 -0.18 -16.54 -8.48
N ARG A 56 -1.31 -16.81 -9.13
CA ARG A 56 -1.79 -18.18 -9.40
C ARG A 56 -1.04 -18.86 -10.55
N ARG A 57 -0.43 -18.10 -11.47
CA ARG A 57 0.28 -18.64 -12.64
C ARG A 57 1.75 -18.25 -12.65
N ALA A 58 2.02 -16.96 -12.54
CA ALA A 58 3.36 -16.39 -12.56
C ALA A 58 3.35 -15.15 -11.65
N PRO A 59 3.68 -15.27 -10.35
CA PRO A 59 3.64 -14.14 -9.44
C PRO A 59 4.53 -13.00 -9.94
N ARG A 60 3.93 -11.83 -10.10
CA ARG A 60 4.60 -10.61 -10.51
C ARG A 60 4.37 -9.54 -9.47
N LEU A 61 5.42 -8.77 -9.22
CA LEU A 61 5.43 -7.68 -8.27
C LEU A 61 5.84 -6.40 -8.99
N PHE A 62 5.19 -5.30 -8.65
CA PHE A 62 5.74 -3.97 -8.88
C PHE A 62 5.63 -3.15 -7.59
N ASP A 63 6.60 -2.26 -7.40
CA ASP A 63 6.64 -1.33 -6.28
C ASP A 63 6.16 0.06 -6.72
N LEU A 64 5.47 0.74 -5.81
CA LEU A 64 5.06 2.13 -5.94
C LEU A 64 5.60 2.87 -4.72
N PRO A 65 6.74 3.57 -4.83
CA PRO A 65 7.33 4.31 -3.72
C PRO A 65 6.51 5.56 -3.39
N GLY A 66 6.37 5.86 -2.11
CA GLY A 66 5.56 6.97 -1.63
C GLY A 66 4.10 6.60 -1.39
N PRO A 67 3.29 7.56 -0.91
CA PRO A 67 1.92 7.31 -0.53
C PRO A 67 1.04 6.97 -1.73
N VAL A 68 0.04 6.13 -1.48
CA VAL A 68 -0.84 5.55 -2.51
C VAL A 68 -1.57 6.58 -3.38
N ASP A 69 -1.87 7.76 -2.85
CA ASP A 69 -2.57 8.84 -3.55
C ASP A 69 -1.69 9.57 -4.59
N GLN A 70 -0.40 9.28 -4.65
CA GLN A 70 0.46 9.70 -5.76
C GLN A 70 0.31 8.81 -7.00
N HIS A 71 -0.16 7.58 -6.83
CA HIS A 71 -0.19 6.57 -7.89
C HIS A 71 -1.60 6.12 -8.26
N CYS A 72 -2.57 6.37 -7.38
CA CYS A 72 -3.94 5.88 -7.52
C CYS A 72 -4.95 6.93 -7.03
N SER A 73 -6.16 6.90 -7.59
CA SER A 73 -7.29 7.66 -7.05
C SER A 73 -7.89 6.93 -5.85
N LEU A 74 -8.04 7.63 -4.73
CA LEU A 74 -8.69 7.10 -3.54
C LEU A 74 -10.17 7.48 -3.52
N GLU A 75 -11.05 6.49 -3.39
CA GLU A 75 -12.47 6.69 -3.16
C GLU A 75 -12.85 6.26 -1.74
N ALA A 76 -13.65 7.07 -1.05
CA ALA A 76 -14.11 6.75 0.29
C ALA A 76 -15.25 5.71 0.23
N VAL A 77 -15.00 4.51 0.75
CA VAL A 77 -15.96 3.39 0.69
C VAL A 77 -16.70 3.14 2.00
N THR A 78 -16.42 3.88 3.08
CA THR A 78 -17.00 3.63 4.41
C THR A 78 -17.11 4.90 5.25
N TYR A 79 -18.22 5.04 5.99
CA TYR A 79 -18.47 6.13 6.93
C TYR A 79 -18.10 5.71 8.37
N VAL A 80 -17.65 6.67 9.17
CA VAL A 80 -17.39 6.47 10.61
C VAL A 80 -18.37 7.32 11.39
N CYS A 81 -19.17 6.70 12.25
CA CYS A 81 -20.02 7.42 13.21
C CYS A 81 -19.23 7.65 14.50
N GLN A 82 -19.28 8.88 15.03
CA GLN A 82 -18.67 9.25 16.31
C GLN A 82 -19.68 10.07 17.11
N PHE A 83 -19.68 9.90 18.43
CA PHE A 83 -20.46 10.76 19.33
C PHE A 83 -19.75 12.11 19.48
N SER A 84 -20.54 13.19 19.47
CA SER A 84 -20.11 14.56 19.71
C SER A 84 -19.88 14.83 21.19
#